data_AF-I9G4V3-F1
#
_entry.id   AF-I9G4V3-F1
#
_cell.length_a   1.000
_cell.length_b   1.000
_cell.length_c   1.000
_cell.angle_alpha   90.00
_cell.angle_beta   90.00
_cell.angle_gamma   90.00
#
_symmetry.space_group_name_H-M   'P 1'
#
loop_
_entity.id
_entity.type
_entity.pdbx_description
1 polymer ?
#
loop_
_entity_poly.entity_id
_entity_poly.type
_entity_poly.pdbx_seq_one_letter_code
_entity_poly.pdbx_strand_id
1 'polypeptide(L)' 'MSKLAPTAHQLSKKFIGYGHYELTISSSEGTKTIVTRNMDLIERLNSEIDKEKEEATAEAIALVLESSL' A
#
# COMPACT_ATOMS: atom_id res chain seq x y z
N MET A 1 -10.62 18.40 -5.74
CA MET A 1 -10.06 17.25 -5.01
C MET A 1 -9.00 16.62 -5.90
N SER A 2 -7.73 16.76 -5.52
CA SER A 2 -6.60 16.34 -6.35
C SER A 2 -6.64 14.84 -6.53
N LYS A 3 -6.87 14.40 -7.76
CA LYS A 3 -6.65 13.03 -8.22
C LYS A 3 -5.18 12.71 -7.94
N LEU A 4 -4.90 11.93 -6.89
CA LEU A 4 -3.58 11.33 -6.70
C LEU A 4 -3.29 10.55 -7.99
N ALA A 5 -2.34 11.04 -8.77
CA ALA A 5 -1.96 10.42 -10.03
C ALA A 5 -1.54 8.97 -9.72
N PRO A 6 -2.16 7.93 -10.33
CA PRO A 6 -1.87 6.53 -10.02
C PRO A 6 -0.47 6.06 -10.44
N THR A 7 0.40 6.96 -10.91
CA THR A 7 1.61 6.62 -11.65
C THR A 7 2.92 6.96 -10.94
N ALA A 8 2.91 7.62 -9.78
CA ALA A 8 4.15 8.03 -9.11
C ALA A 8 4.69 7.00 -8.10
N HIS A 9 3.82 6.15 -7.54
CA HIS A 9 4.19 5.25 -6.45
C HIS A 9 3.87 3.80 -6.84
N GLN A 10 4.89 2.96 -6.90
CA GLN A 10 4.72 1.52 -7.05
C GLN A 10 4.63 0.88 -5.68
N LEU A 11 3.48 0.25 -5.37
CA LEU A 11 3.28 -0.50 -4.13
C LEU A 11 3.80 -1.94 -4.28
N SER A 12 4.56 -2.40 -3.29
CA SER A 12 4.93 -3.79 -3.11
C SER A 12 4.55 -4.26 -1.71
N LYS A 13 4.21 -5.54 -1.60
CA LYS A 13 3.77 -6.18 -0.36
C LYS A 13 4.58 -7.45 -0.13
N LYS A 14 5.05 -7.65 1.10
CA LYS A 14 5.81 -8.83 1.51
C LYS A 14 5.32 -9.35 2.86
N PHE A 15 5.00 -10.64 2.94
CA PHE A 15 4.69 -11.28 4.22
C PHE A 15 5.98 -11.47 5.03
N ILE A 16 5.95 -11.09 6.32
CA ILE A 16 7.11 -11.18 7.21
C ILE A 16 6.86 -12.04 8.46
N GLY A 17 5.65 -12.59 8.64
CA GLY A 17 5.31 -13.55 9.71
C GLY A 17 4.23 -13.06 10.68
N TYR A 18 3.54 -13.98 11.36
CA TYR A 18 2.53 -13.69 12.39
C TYR A 18 1.46 -12.66 11.97
N GLY A 19 0.98 -12.73 10.73
CA GLY A 19 0.01 -11.77 10.19
C GLY A 19 0.58 -10.38 9.89
N HIS A 20 1.90 -10.20 9.92
CA HIS A 20 2.54 -8.94 9.54
C HIS A 20 2.92 -8.96 8.08
N TYR A 21 2.69 -7.81 7.44
CA TYR A 21 3.10 -7.53 6.09
C TYR A 21 3.90 -6.23 6.07
N GLU A 22 4.98 -6.26 5.30
CA GLU A 22 5.74 -5.09 4.92
C GLU A 22 5.11 -4.52 3.65
N LEU A 23 4.71 -3.25 3.71
CA LEU A 23 4.25 -2.47 2.55
C LEU A 23 5.34 -1.48 2.20
N THR A 24 5.81 -1.53 0.96
CA THR A 24 6.88 -0.68 0.46
C THR A 24 6.40 0.06 -0.78
N ILE A 25 6.49 1.40 -0.74
CA ILE A 25 6.27 2.25 -1.91
C ILE A 25 7.62 2.67 -2.48
N SER A 26 7.74 2.61 -3.80
CA SER A 26 8.89 3.13 -4.54
C SER A 26 8.42 4.25 -5.46
N SER A 27 9.12 5.39 -5.41
CA SER A 27 8.93 6.54 -6.29
C SER A 27 10.27 7.11 -6.75
N SER A 28 10.24 8.18 -7.55
CA SER A 28 11.44 8.92 -7.93
C SER A 28 12.17 9.55 -6.72
N GLU A 29 11.47 9.74 -5.60
CA GLU A 29 12.03 10.33 -4.37
C GLU A 29 12.67 9.28 -3.45
N GLY A 30 12.59 8.00 -3.82
CA GLY A 30 13.15 6.87 -3.07
C GLY A 30 12.09 5.88 -2.63
N THR A 31 12.42 5.14 -1.58
CA THR A 31 11.59 4.04 -1.06
C THR A 31 11.16 4.35 0.37
N LYS A 32 9.87 4.10 0.67
CA LYS A 32 9.31 4.19 2.02
C LYS A 32 8.65 2.87 2.37
N THR A 33 8.78 2.46 3.63
CA THR A 33 8.33 1.14 4.08
C THR A 33 7.65 1.24 5.44
N ILE A 34 6.59 0.45 5.62
CA ILE A 34 5.92 0.24 6.91
C ILE A 34 5.64 -1.24 7.14
N VAL A 35 5.46 -1.60 8.41
CA VAL A 35 4.92 -2.90 8.81
C VAL A 35 3.48 -2.72 9.27
N THR A 36 2.56 -3.49 8.69
CA THR A 36 1.14 -3.47 9.04
C THR A 36 0.65 -4.86 9.46
N ARG A 37 -0.35 -4.89 10.34
CA ARG A 37 -1.18 -6.06 10.66
C ARG A 37 -2.63 -5.88 10.18
N ASN A 38 -2.90 -4.87 9.35
CA ASN A 38 -4.23 -4.62 8.82
C ASN A 38 -4.59 -5.70 7.79
N MET A 39 -5.12 -6.82 8.26
CA MET A 39 -5.46 -7.97 7.42
C MET A 39 -6.56 -7.65 6.41
N ASP A 40 -7.54 -6.82 6.78
CA ASP A 40 -8.62 -6.38 5.89
C ASP A 40 -8.06 -5.66 4.64
N LEU A 41 -7.07 -4.78 4.85
CA LEU A 41 -6.37 -4.11 3.76
C LEU A 41 -5.57 -5.11 2.90
N ILE A 42 -4.92 -6.08 3.54
CA ILE A 42 -4.13 -7.10 2.83
C ILE A 42 -5.01 -8.01 1.97
N GLU A 43 -6.19 -8.38 2.45
CA GLU A 43 -7.19 -9.16 1.73
C GLU A 43 -7.70 -8.39 0.51
N ARG A 44 -8.09 -7.12 0.69
CA ARG A 44 -8.51 -6.27 -0.44
C ARG A 44 -7.40 -6.03 -1.46
N LEU A 45 -6.14 -5.91 -1.03
CA LEU A 45 -4.98 -5.86 -1.94
C LEU A 45 -4.79 -7.14 -2.76
N ASN A 46 -5.30 -8.27 -2.27
CA ASN A 46 -5.33 -9.56 -2.97
C ASN A 46 -6.64 -9.81 -3.72
N SER A 47 -7.61 -8.88 -3.66
CA SER A 47 -8.91 -9.06 -4.30
C SER A 47 -8.76 -9.21 -5.82
N GLU A 48 -9.58 -10.10 -6.39
CA GLU A 48 -9.73 -10.25 -7.84
C GLU A 48 -10.64 -9.15 -8.42
N ILE A 49 -11.31 -8.37 -7.57
CA ILE A 49 -12.15 -7.25 -7.98
C ILE A 49 -11.26 -6.01 -8.15
N ASP A 50 -11.07 -5.58 -9.39
CA ASP A 50 -10.20 -4.44 -9.75
C ASP A 50 -10.48 -3.19 -8.91
N LYS A 51 -11.76 -2.87 -8.68
CA LYS A 51 -12.16 -1.71 -7.89
C LYS A 51 -11.68 -1.80 -6.43
N GLU A 52 -11.88 -2.94 -5.78
CA GLU A 52 -11.44 -3.14 -4.40
C GLU A 52 -9.92 -3.06 -4.28
N LYS A 53 -9.23 -3.65 -5.26
CA LYS A 53 -7.77 -3.63 -5.34
C LYS A 53 -7.22 -2.23 -5.61
N GLU A 54 -7.86 -1.43 -6.47
CA GLU A 54 -7.48 -0.03 -6.73
C GLU A 54 -7.66 0.83 -5.47
N GLU A 55 -8.81 0.71 -4.80
CA GLU A 55 -9.10 1.42 -3.55
C GLU A 55 -8.11 1.02 -2.43
N ALA A 56 -7.83 -0.28 -2.30
CA ALA A 56 -6.84 -0.77 -1.34
C ALA A 56 -5.41 -0.33 -1.67
N THR A 57 -5.06 -0.23 -2.95
CA THR A 57 -3.75 0.27 -3.38
C THR A 57 -3.58 1.74 -2.99
N ALA A 58 -4.61 2.57 -3.22
CA ALA A 58 -4.60 3.97 -2.83
C ALA A 58 -4.50 4.13 -1.30
N GLU A 59 -5.25 3.34 -0.54
CA GLU A 59 -5.21 3.33 0.92
C GLU A 59 -3.85 2.91 1.45
N ALA A 60 -3.25 1.84 0.91
CA ALA A 60 -1.93 1.36 1.31
C ALA A 60 -0.83 2.39 1.02
N ILE A 61 -0.88 3.09 -0.11
CA ILE A 61 0.07 4.17 -0.43
C ILE A 61 -0.09 5.33 0.56
N ALA A 62 -1.33 5.76 0.85
CA ALA A 62 -1.59 6.81 1.83
C ALA A 62 -1.05 6.44 3.22
N LEU A 63 -1.30 5.20 3.67
CA LEU A 63 -0.80 4.67 4.94
C LEU A 63 0.73 4.75 5.06
N VAL A 64 1.46 4.36 4.00
CA VAL A 64 2.93 4.40 3.99
C VAL A 64 3.46 5.83 4.02
N LEU A 65 2.79 6.75 3.31
CA LEU A 65 3.15 8.17 3.28
C LEU A 65 2.90 8.85 4.63
N GLU A 66 1.75 8.59 5.27
CA GLU A 66 1.39 9.14 6.59
C GLU A 66 2.31 8.65 7.71
N SER A 67 2.77 7.41 7.64
CA SER A 67 3.67 6.83 8.65
C SER A 67 5.12 7.34 8.57
N SER A 68 5.47 8.07 7.51
CA SER A 68 6.81 8.64 7.30
C SER A 68 6.90 10.14 7.68
N LEU A 69 5.89 10.69 8.35
CA LEU A 69 5.83 12.05 8.90
C LEU A 69 6.30 12.05 10.37
#